data_AF-A0A7S3JQX0-F1
#
_entry.id   AF-A0A7S3JQX0-F1
#
_cell.length_a   1.000
_cell.length_b   1.000
_cell.length_c   1.000
_cell.angle_alpha   90.00
_cell.angle_beta   90.00
_cell.angle_gamma   90.00
#
_symmetry.space_group_name_H-M   'P 1'
#
loop_
_entity.id
_entity.type
_entity.pdbx_description
1 polymer ?
#
loop_
_entity_poly.entity_id
_entity_poly.type
_entity_poly.pdbx_seq_one_letter_code
_entity_poly.pdbx_strand_id
1 'polypeptide(L)'
;ARLHNNYGYLCSTHIHDYATAEYSYRHAIKCDPDYALSHNNLAFFLKKNKRDLQGAEYYYREAIRCDPNYAFAHSNLGVLLKSKKDIAGAEKHYLAAIQANPTYAPAYLNYSLLLKTFDENSSWEYLSQALQIDPALRDSQAAQNLIRAFTRLGFNSSFVNTKIEHRPRLAHIPTGTSPTSLKKGEKKTN
;
A
#
# COMPACT_ATOMS: atom_id res chain seq x y z
N ALA A 1 -19.88 14.36 -11.29
CA ALA A 1 -18.69 13.79 -10.62
C ALA A 1 -17.69 13.17 -11.59
N ARG A 2 -18.05 12.08 -12.31
CA ARG A 2 -17.13 11.35 -13.22
C ARG A 2 -16.32 12.20 -14.20
N LEU A 3 -16.95 13.17 -14.87
CA LEU A 3 -16.26 14.05 -15.83
C LEU A 3 -15.15 14.87 -15.15
N HIS A 4 -15.47 15.56 -14.05
CA HIS A 4 -14.50 16.32 -13.27
C HIS A 4 -13.41 15.44 -12.67
N ASN A 5 -13.74 14.21 -12.26
CA ASN A 5 -12.74 13.25 -11.80
C ASN A 5 -11.73 12.91 -12.89
N ASN A 6 -12.21 12.59 -14.10
CA ASN A 6 -11.36 12.21 -15.22
C ASN A 6 -10.53 13.41 -15.70
N TYR A 7 -11.11 14.60 -15.71
CA TYR A 7 -10.38 15.82 -16.04
C TYR A 7 -9.30 16.13 -15.01
N GLY A 8 -9.61 16.00 -13.71
CA GLY A 8 -8.63 16.14 -12.64
C GLY A 8 -7.47 15.14 -12.77
N TYR A 9 -7.79 13.89 -13.14
CA TYR A 9 -6.80 12.87 -13.44
C TYR A 9 -5.86 13.29 -14.58
N LEU A 10 -6.42 13.64 -15.73
CA LEU A 10 -5.66 14.13 -16.90
C LEU A 10 -4.76 15.32 -16.54
N CYS A 11 -5.30 16.30 -15.82
CA CYS A 11 -4.56 17.47 -15.36
C CYS A 11 -3.38 17.09 -14.45
N SER A 12 -3.58 16.12 -13.54
CA SER A 12 -2.55 15.69 -12.61
C SER A 12 -1.45 14.82 -13.23
N THR A 13 -1.76 14.01 -14.25
CA THR A 13 -0.84 13.00 -14.78
C THR A 13 -0.19 13.38 -16.12
N HIS A 14 -0.89 14.11 -16.98
CA HIS A 14 -0.43 14.38 -18.35
C HIS A 14 -0.17 15.86 -18.62
N ILE A 15 -1.00 16.76 -18.06
CA ILE A 15 -0.86 18.21 -18.28
C ILE A 15 0.04 18.84 -17.21
N HIS A 16 0.10 18.23 -16.02
CA HIS A 16 0.79 18.76 -14.84
C HIS A 16 0.25 20.11 -14.33
N ASP A 17 -1.01 20.42 -14.66
CA ASP A 17 -1.75 21.52 -14.04
C ASP A 17 -2.37 21.06 -12.72
N TYR A 18 -1.59 21.19 -11.65
CA TYR A 18 -1.96 20.73 -10.32
C TYR A 18 -3.04 21.60 -9.66
N ALA A 19 -3.18 22.86 -10.04
CA ALA A 19 -4.24 23.71 -9.51
C ALA A 19 -5.59 23.26 -10.07
N THR A 20 -5.68 23.07 -11.38
CA THR A 20 -6.89 22.58 -12.05
C THR A 20 -7.21 21.13 -11.65
N ALA A 21 -6.19 20.30 -11.44
CA ALA A 21 -6.40 18.94 -10.95
C ALA A 21 -7.11 18.92 -9.60
N GLU A 22 -6.59 19.66 -8.62
CA GLU A 22 -7.18 19.73 -7.28
C GLU A 22 -8.61 20.29 -7.31
N TYR A 23 -8.80 21.40 -8.04
CA TYR A 23 -10.12 21.98 -8.26
C TYR A 23 -11.10 20.95 -8.81
N SER A 24 -10.70 20.23 -9.86
CA SER A 24 -11.55 19.26 -10.54
C SER A 24 -11.92 18.09 -9.63
N TYR A 25 -10.98 17.55 -8.84
CA TYR A 25 -11.31 16.50 -7.89
C TYR A 25 -12.27 16.98 -6.79
N ARG A 26 -12.04 18.17 -6.21
CA ARG A 26 -12.93 18.75 -5.20
C ARG A 26 -14.33 19.03 -5.78
N HIS A 27 -14.40 19.48 -7.02
CA HIS A 27 -15.68 19.64 -7.73
C HIS A 27 -16.37 18.31 -7.99
N ALA A 28 -15.62 17.25 -8.34
CA ALA A 28 -16.19 15.92 -8.51
C ALA A 28 -16.86 15.43 -7.22
N ILE A 29 -16.20 15.61 -6.07
CA ILE A 29 -16.73 15.29 -4.73
C ILE A 29 -17.94 16.16 -4.38
N LYS A 30 -17.92 17.47 -4.69
CA LYS A 30 -19.08 18.35 -4.46
C LYS A 30 -20.30 17.90 -5.27
N CYS A 31 -20.10 17.45 -6.51
CA CYS A 31 -21.20 16.94 -7.34
C CYS A 31 -21.74 15.59 -6.88
N ASP A 32 -20.90 14.74 -6.30
CA ASP A 32 -21.28 13.42 -5.76
C ASP A 32 -20.39 13.08 -4.57
N PRO A 33 -20.85 13.35 -3.34
CA PRO A 33 -20.08 13.12 -2.12
C PRO A 33 -19.76 11.65 -1.85
N ASP A 34 -20.49 10.71 -2.45
CA ASP A 34 -20.31 9.27 -2.21
C ASP A 34 -19.51 8.61 -3.36
N TYR A 35 -18.92 9.40 -4.27
CA TYR A 35 -18.10 8.87 -5.35
C TYR A 35 -16.67 8.52 -4.88
N ALA A 36 -16.51 7.28 -4.39
CA ALA A 36 -15.25 6.76 -3.81
C ALA A 36 -14.01 7.00 -4.68
N LEU A 37 -14.12 6.89 -6.01
CA LEU A 37 -13.01 7.11 -6.93
C LEU A 37 -12.45 8.54 -6.83
N SER A 38 -13.30 9.56 -6.67
CA SER A 38 -12.85 10.96 -6.56
C SER A 38 -12.16 11.25 -5.25
N HIS A 39 -12.64 10.68 -4.15
CA HIS A 39 -11.94 10.74 -2.86
C HIS A 39 -10.56 10.08 -2.95
N ASN A 40 -10.46 8.88 -3.51
CA ASN A 40 -9.17 8.19 -3.68
C ASN A 40 -8.21 8.96 -4.60
N ASN A 41 -8.70 9.53 -5.70
CA ASN A 41 -7.86 10.28 -6.63
C ASN A 41 -7.36 11.59 -6.01
N LEU A 42 -8.21 12.30 -5.25
CA LEU A 42 -7.79 13.47 -4.49
C LEU A 42 -6.75 13.10 -3.42
N ALA A 43 -6.98 12.02 -2.68
CA ALA A 43 -6.04 11.53 -1.68
C ALA A 43 -4.66 11.22 -2.28
N PHE A 44 -4.65 10.52 -3.42
CA PHE A 44 -3.43 10.20 -4.15
C PHE A 44 -2.69 11.47 -4.60
N PHE A 45 -3.42 12.43 -5.17
CA PHE A 45 -2.90 13.72 -5.59
C PHE A 45 -2.29 14.50 -4.41
N LEU A 46 -3.00 14.61 -3.28
CA LEU A 46 -2.50 15.31 -2.09
C LEU A 46 -1.21 14.69 -1.57
N LYS A 47 -1.16 13.36 -1.46
CA LYS A 47 0.05 12.63 -1.05
C LYS A 47 1.22 12.87 -2.02
N LYS A 48 1.01 12.69 -3.33
CA LYS A 48 2.09 12.67 -4.32
C LYS A 48 2.55 14.08 -4.70
N ASN A 49 1.64 15.01 -4.91
CA ASN A 49 1.90 16.31 -5.51
C ASN A 49 1.98 17.44 -4.49
N LYS A 50 1.28 17.32 -3.35
CA LYS A 50 1.28 18.34 -2.28
C LYS A 50 2.06 17.93 -1.03
N ARG A 51 2.44 16.64 -0.93
CA ARG A 51 3.02 16.03 0.28
C ARG A 51 2.11 16.19 1.52
N ASP A 52 0.81 16.41 1.30
CA ASP A 52 -0.18 16.51 2.36
C ASP A 52 -0.64 15.11 2.75
N LEU A 53 0.06 14.53 3.73
CA LEU A 53 -0.21 13.17 4.21
C LEU A 53 -1.48 13.09 5.06
N GLN A 54 -1.84 14.16 5.76
CA GLN A 54 -3.03 14.19 6.61
C GLN A 54 -4.30 14.28 5.75
N GLY A 55 -4.32 15.19 4.77
CA GLY A 55 -5.41 15.29 3.81
C GLY A 55 -5.55 14.02 2.96
N ALA A 56 -4.43 13.41 2.56
CA ALA A 56 -4.47 12.12 1.87
C ALA A 56 -5.11 11.02 2.72
N GLU A 57 -4.71 10.89 3.98
CA GLU A 57 -5.31 9.90 4.89
C GLU A 57 -6.83 10.12 5.04
N TYR A 58 -7.25 11.36 5.25
CA TYR A 58 -8.66 11.73 5.35
C TYR A 58 -9.44 11.26 4.12
N TYR A 59 -8.99 11.62 2.91
CA TYR A 59 -9.73 11.29 1.70
C TYR A 59 -9.64 9.80 1.32
N TYR A 60 -8.59 9.06 1.69
CA TYR A 60 -8.61 7.61 1.55
C TYR A 60 -9.66 6.97 2.48
N ARG A 61 -9.80 7.47 3.71
CA ARG A 61 -10.83 6.99 4.64
C ARG A 61 -12.23 7.33 4.14
N GLU A 62 -12.43 8.51 3.55
CA GLU A 62 -13.71 8.84 2.92
C GLU A 62 -14.02 7.94 1.72
N ALA A 63 -13.02 7.62 0.87
CA ALA A 63 -13.22 6.67 -0.21
C ALA A 63 -13.69 5.30 0.30
N ILE A 64 -13.11 4.82 1.41
CA ILE A 64 -13.50 3.57 2.08
C ILE A 64 -14.87 3.69 2.77
N ARG A 65 -15.21 4.85 3.32
CA ARG A 65 -16.54 5.11 3.89
C ARG A 65 -17.63 5.00 2.82
N CYS A 66 -17.35 5.56 1.64
CA CYS A 66 -18.27 5.54 0.49
C CYS A 66 -18.40 4.14 -0.12
N ASP A 67 -17.28 3.43 -0.27
CA ASP A 67 -17.24 2.04 -0.72
C ASP A 67 -16.27 1.21 0.14
N PRO A 68 -16.80 0.47 1.13
CA PRO A 68 -15.99 -0.37 2.02
C PRO A 68 -15.21 -1.49 1.32
N ASN A 69 -15.57 -1.83 0.07
CA ASN A 69 -14.88 -2.83 -0.74
C ASN A 69 -13.96 -2.18 -1.79
N TYR A 70 -13.63 -0.88 -1.63
CA TYR A 70 -12.79 -0.21 -2.60
C TYR A 70 -11.30 -0.55 -2.42
N ALA A 71 -10.88 -1.64 -3.07
CA ALA A 71 -9.55 -2.22 -2.91
C ALA A 71 -8.40 -1.23 -3.15
N PHE A 72 -8.55 -0.30 -4.09
CA PHE A 72 -7.55 0.73 -4.38
C PHE A 72 -7.31 1.66 -3.18
N ALA A 73 -8.38 2.15 -2.55
CA ALA A 73 -8.26 3.03 -1.39
C ALA A 73 -7.68 2.30 -0.18
N HIS A 74 -8.09 1.05 0.04
CA HIS A 74 -7.49 0.18 1.06
C HIS A 74 -5.97 0.00 0.84
N SER A 75 -5.54 -0.39 -0.36
CA SER A 75 -4.11 -0.55 -0.67
C SER A 75 -3.32 0.76 -0.51
N ASN A 76 -3.87 1.87 -1.01
CA ASN A 76 -3.22 3.18 -0.91
C ASN A 76 -3.10 3.69 0.53
N LEU A 77 -4.14 3.50 1.35
CA LEU A 77 -4.10 3.80 2.78
C LEU A 77 -3.10 2.90 3.50
N GLY A 78 -3.02 1.61 3.15
CA GLY A 78 -2.02 0.69 3.68
C GLY A 78 -0.58 1.16 3.42
N VAL A 79 -0.29 1.64 2.20
CA VAL A 79 1.01 2.22 1.84
C VAL A 79 1.31 3.47 2.68
N LEU A 80 0.31 4.34 2.87
CA LEU A 80 0.46 5.54 3.69
C LEU A 80 0.74 5.19 5.16
N LEU A 81 -0.03 4.29 5.75
CA LEU A 81 0.15 3.84 7.15
C LEU A 81 1.50 3.17 7.37
N LYS A 82 1.96 2.34 6.42
CA LYS A 82 3.31 1.76 6.44
C LYS A 82 4.37 2.86 6.49
N SER A 83 4.23 3.93 5.70
CA SER A 83 5.18 5.06 5.73
C SER A 83 5.18 5.82 7.06
N LYS A 84 4.05 5.81 7.77
CA LYS A 84 3.89 6.33 9.15
C LYS A 84 4.33 5.33 10.23
N LYS A 85 4.89 4.17 9.83
CA LYS A 85 5.28 3.05 10.71
C LYS A 85 4.10 2.41 11.47
N ASP A 86 2.87 2.65 11.05
CA ASP A 86 1.70 1.92 11.54
C ASP A 86 1.57 0.59 10.78
N ILE A 87 2.32 -0.41 11.25
CA ILE A 87 2.43 -1.72 10.61
C ILE A 87 1.12 -2.51 10.71
N ALA A 88 0.46 -2.49 11.87
CA ALA A 88 -0.80 -3.19 12.09
C ALA A 88 -1.94 -2.58 11.25
N GLY A 89 -2.02 -1.25 11.19
CA GLY A 89 -2.96 -0.55 10.33
C GLY A 89 -2.72 -0.84 8.85
N ALA A 90 -1.45 -0.84 8.41
CA ALA A 90 -1.10 -1.17 7.04
C ALA A 90 -1.53 -2.59 6.65
N GLU A 91 -1.22 -3.58 7.49
CA GLU A 91 -1.63 -4.98 7.29
C GLU A 91 -3.15 -5.11 7.17
N LYS A 92 -3.90 -4.51 8.11
CA LYS A 92 -5.37 -4.54 8.08
C LYS A 92 -5.91 -4.06 6.73
N HIS A 93 -5.35 -2.96 6.21
CA HIS A 93 -5.82 -2.38 4.95
C HIS A 93 -5.36 -3.18 3.72
N TYR A 94 -4.17 -3.78 3.72
CA TYR A 94 -3.79 -4.68 2.61
C TYR A 94 -4.65 -5.94 2.55
N LEU A 95 -4.95 -6.56 3.70
CA LEU A 95 -5.84 -7.72 3.76
C LEU A 95 -7.26 -7.37 3.30
N ALA A 96 -7.78 -6.22 3.72
CA ALA A 96 -9.07 -5.73 3.23
C ALA A 96 -9.07 -5.49 1.70
N ALA A 97 -7.98 -4.94 1.14
CA ALA A 97 -7.87 -4.79 -0.31
C ALA A 97 -7.88 -6.14 -1.05
N ILE A 98 -7.18 -7.14 -0.51
CA ILE A 98 -7.14 -8.50 -1.05
C ILE A 98 -8.51 -9.17 -0.96
N GLN A 99 -9.19 -9.05 0.19
CA GLN A 99 -10.52 -9.61 0.38
C GLN A 99 -11.54 -8.98 -0.57
N ALA A 100 -11.47 -7.66 -0.75
CA ALA A 100 -12.38 -6.94 -1.62
C ALA A 100 -12.12 -7.20 -3.12
N ASN A 101 -10.86 -7.39 -3.51
CA ASN A 101 -10.48 -7.78 -4.86
C ASN A 101 -9.33 -8.80 -4.86
N PRO A 102 -9.64 -10.10 -4.91
CA PRO A 102 -8.64 -11.17 -4.91
C PRO A 102 -7.74 -11.19 -6.15
N THR A 103 -8.08 -10.46 -7.22
CA THR A 103 -7.26 -10.34 -8.43
C THR A 103 -6.48 -9.02 -8.47
N TYR A 104 -6.43 -8.26 -7.37
CA TYR A 104 -5.67 -7.01 -7.31
C TYR A 104 -4.22 -7.24 -6.88
N ALA A 105 -3.38 -7.64 -7.83
CA ALA A 105 -1.97 -7.99 -7.61
C ALA A 105 -1.14 -6.94 -6.81
N PRO A 106 -1.32 -5.62 -7.00
CA PRO A 106 -0.61 -4.62 -6.19
C PRO A 106 -0.83 -4.73 -4.67
N ALA A 107 -2.01 -5.18 -4.21
CA ALA A 107 -2.24 -5.38 -2.78
C ALA A 107 -1.40 -6.55 -2.22
N TYR A 108 -1.31 -7.64 -2.96
CA TYR A 108 -0.44 -8.78 -2.63
C TYR A 108 1.04 -8.37 -2.59
N LEU A 109 1.51 -7.62 -3.60
CA LEU A 109 2.88 -7.13 -3.64
C LEU A 109 3.19 -6.17 -2.48
N ASN A 110 2.28 -5.24 -2.18
CA ASN A 110 2.46 -4.29 -1.07
C ASN A 110 2.47 -4.99 0.29
N TYR A 111 1.64 -6.03 0.46
CA TYR A 111 1.65 -6.81 1.69
C TYR A 111 2.90 -7.68 1.82
N SER A 112 3.37 -8.30 0.73
CA SER A 112 4.66 -9.00 0.69
C SER A 112 5.80 -8.07 1.12
N LEU A 113 5.83 -6.83 0.60
CA LEU A 113 6.81 -5.82 1.00
C LEU A 113 6.71 -5.38 2.47
N LEU A 114 5.54 -5.51 3.09
CA LEU A 114 5.37 -5.27 4.53
C LEU A 114 5.95 -6.45 5.32
N LEU A 115 5.61 -7.68 4.94
CA LEU A 115 5.98 -8.91 5.63
C LEU A 115 7.46 -9.26 5.51
N LYS A 116 8.17 -8.78 4.48
CA LYS A 116 9.55 -9.17 4.18
C LYS A 116 10.47 -9.24 5.42
N THR A 117 10.33 -8.32 6.37
CA THR A 117 11.18 -8.24 7.57
C THR A 117 10.61 -8.93 8.80
N PHE A 118 9.37 -9.41 8.74
CA PHE A 118 8.64 -10.00 9.87
C PHE A 118 8.33 -11.48 9.66
N ASP A 119 8.09 -11.89 8.41
CA ASP A 119 7.75 -13.25 8.01
C ASP A 119 8.12 -13.45 6.53
N GLU A 120 9.33 -13.99 6.30
CA GLU A 120 9.88 -14.20 4.96
C GLU A 120 9.08 -15.22 4.15
N ASN A 121 8.57 -16.27 4.79
CA ASN A 121 7.77 -17.31 4.14
C ASN A 121 6.47 -16.71 3.60
N SER A 122 5.72 -16.02 4.45
CA SER A 122 4.49 -15.35 4.04
C SER A 122 4.76 -14.28 2.99
N SER A 123 5.84 -13.51 3.14
CA SER A 123 6.23 -12.52 2.14
C SER A 123 6.48 -13.17 0.77
N TRP A 124 7.15 -14.32 0.71
CA TRP A 124 7.36 -15.08 -0.52
C TRP A 124 6.05 -15.63 -1.10
N GLU A 125 5.14 -16.14 -0.27
CA GLU A 125 3.81 -16.59 -0.69
C GLU A 125 3.01 -15.46 -1.34
N TYR A 126 2.92 -14.30 -0.69
CA TYR A 126 2.19 -13.15 -1.22
C TYR A 126 2.83 -12.58 -2.50
N LEU A 127 4.16 -12.59 -2.61
CA LEU A 127 4.86 -12.23 -3.84
C LEU A 127 4.52 -13.22 -4.97
N SER A 128 4.51 -14.51 -4.66
CA SER A 128 4.17 -15.57 -5.61
C SER A 128 2.77 -15.37 -6.19
N GLN A 129 1.78 -15.08 -5.34
CA GLN A 129 0.42 -14.80 -5.78
C GLN A 129 0.33 -13.51 -6.60
N ALA A 130 1.03 -12.44 -6.21
CA ALA A 130 1.05 -11.21 -6.99
C ALA A 130 1.53 -11.46 -8.44
N LEU A 131 2.57 -12.26 -8.61
CA LEU A 131 3.15 -12.59 -9.92
C LEU A 131 2.35 -13.61 -10.71
N GLN A 132 1.55 -14.44 -10.03
CA GLN A 132 0.60 -15.34 -10.69
C GLN A 132 -0.60 -14.58 -11.24
N ILE A 133 -1.12 -13.62 -10.47
CA ILE A 133 -2.23 -12.75 -10.88
C ILE A 133 -1.79 -11.81 -12.01
N ASP A 134 -0.62 -11.17 -11.86
CA ASP A 134 -0.06 -10.27 -12.85
C ASP A 134 1.44 -10.57 -13.09
N PRO A 135 1.75 -11.39 -14.11
CA PRO A 135 3.13 -11.70 -14.47
C PRO A 135 3.97 -10.48 -14.87
N ALA A 136 3.37 -9.38 -15.32
CA ALA A 136 4.09 -8.17 -15.70
C ALA A 136 4.72 -7.47 -14.49
N LEU A 137 4.22 -7.74 -13.27
CA LEU A 137 4.86 -7.24 -12.05
C LEU A 137 6.30 -7.74 -11.88
N ARG A 138 6.70 -8.81 -12.56
CA ARG A 138 8.09 -9.32 -12.55
C ARG A 138 9.09 -8.25 -13.01
N ASP A 139 8.66 -7.34 -13.88
CA ASP A 139 9.49 -6.25 -14.40
C ASP A 139 9.49 -5.02 -13.48
N SER A 140 8.60 -4.98 -12.47
CA SER A 140 8.60 -3.89 -11.49
C SER A 140 9.84 -3.95 -10.58
N GLN A 141 10.43 -2.79 -10.32
CA GLN A 141 11.61 -2.70 -9.46
C GLN A 141 11.38 -3.32 -8.06
N ALA A 142 10.17 -3.15 -7.52
CA ALA A 142 9.79 -3.70 -6.23
C ALA A 142 9.80 -5.23 -6.22
N ALA A 143 9.18 -5.88 -7.20
CA ALA A 143 9.18 -7.33 -7.31
C ALA A 143 10.58 -7.86 -7.57
N GLN A 144 11.35 -7.25 -8.47
CA GLN A 144 12.74 -7.66 -8.73
C GLN A 144 13.60 -7.61 -7.48
N ASN A 145 13.44 -6.58 -6.64
CA ASN A 145 14.19 -6.45 -5.40
C ASN A 145 13.82 -7.55 -4.39
N LEU A 146 12.54 -7.92 -4.31
CA LEU A 146 12.10 -9.04 -3.48
C LEU A 146 12.59 -10.38 -4.03
N ILE A 147 12.41 -10.65 -5.33
CA ILE A 147 12.88 -11.88 -5.99
C ILE A 147 14.37 -12.06 -5.73
N ARG A 148 15.20 -11.03 -6.00
CA ARG A 148 16.64 -11.09 -5.75
C ARG A 148 16.97 -11.33 -4.28
N ALA A 149 16.22 -10.75 -3.34
CA ALA A 149 16.43 -10.98 -1.91
C ALA A 149 16.11 -12.43 -1.53
N PHE A 150 14.97 -12.96 -1.96
CA PHE A 150 14.54 -14.33 -1.66
C PHE A 150 15.40 -15.39 -2.33
N THR A 151 15.86 -15.16 -3.57
CA THR A 151 16.83 -16.04 -4.23
C THR A 151 18.13 -16.17 -3.41
N ARG A 152 18.61 -15.08 -2.81
CA ARG A 152 19.80 -15.13 -1.93
C ARG A 152 19.56 -15.89 -0.63
N LEU A 153 18.31 -15.90 -0.15
CA LEU A 153 17.87 -16.65 1.03
C LEU A 153 17.56 -18.13 0.71
N GLY A 154 17.75 -18.57 -0.54
CA GLY A 154 17.52 -19.97 -0.94
C GLY A 154 16.06 -20.31 -1.24
N PHE A 155 15.17 -19.32 -1.34
CA PHE A 155 13.82 -19.56 -1.85
C PHE A 155 13.90 -19.85 -3.35
N ASN A 156 13.39 -21.02 -3.74
CA ASN A 156 13.40 -21.46 -5.14
C ASN A 156 12.42 -20.65 -5.99
N SER A 157 12.77 -20.46 -7.26
CA SER A 157 12.00 -19.70 -8.25
C SER A 157 10.63 -20.30 -8.62
N SER A 158 10.32 -21.51 -8.12
CA SER A 158 8.98 -22.09 -8.21
C SER A 158 8.03 -21.34 -7.28
N PHE A 159 7.27 -20.41 -7.83
CA PHE A 159 6.26 -19.66 -7.10
C PHE A 159 5.21 -20.59 -6.48
N VAL A 160 4.84 -20.29 -5.24
CA VAL A 160 3.95 -21.14 -4.44
C VAL A 160 2.53 -21.07 -5.02
N ASN A 161 2.01 -22.19 -5.50
CA ASN A 161 0.65 -22.31 -6.06
C ASN A 161 -0.40 -22.72 -5.01
N THR A 162 -0.12 -22.46 -3.74
CA THR A 162 -0.97 -22.87 -2.61
C THR A 162 -1.99 -21.76 -2.31
N LYS A 163 -3.23 -22.14 -2.03
CA LYS A 163 -4.29 -21.23 -1.60
C LYS A 163 -3.87 -20.55 -0.29
N ILE A 164 -3.61 -19.24 -0.33
CA ILE A 164 -3.22 -18.45 0.85
C ILE A 164 -4.46 -18.13 1.67
N GLU A 165 -4.38 -18.34 2.98
CA GLU A 165 -5.36 -17.77 3.91
C GLU A 165 -4.98 -16.33 4.27
N HIS A 166 -5.86 -15.39 3.95
CA HIS A 166 -5.65 -13.95 4.16
C HIS A 166 -6.02 -13.53 5.58
N ARG A 167 -5.24 -13.97 6.56
CA ARG A 167 -5.40 -13.61 7.98
C ARG A 167 -4.32 -12.63 8.43
N PRO A 168 -4.61 -11.72 9.38
CA PRO A 168 -3.61 -10.85 10.00
C PRO A 168 -2.47 -11.66 10.61
N ARG A 169 -1.22 -11.33 10.26
CA ARG A 169 0.00 -11.98 10.76
C ARG A 169 0.78 -11.09 11.75
N LEU A 170 0.49 -9.79 11.82
CA LEU A 170 1.24 -8.80 12.60
C LEU A 170 0.44 -8.20 13.76
N ALA A 171 -0.72 -8.78 14.10
CA ALA A 171 -1.62 -8.31 15.16
C ALA A 171 -1.03 -8.31 16.59
N HIS A 172 0.16 -8.88 16.80
CA HIS A 172 0.81 -9.00 18.11
C HIS A 172 2.17 -8.31 18.22
N ILE A 173 2.59 -7.52 17.22
CA ILE A 173 3.86 -6.79 17.32
C ILE A 173 3.64 -5.56 18.23
N PRO A 174 4.34 -5.45 19.38
CA PRO A 174 4.20 -4.29 20.26
C PRO A 174 4.64 -3.05 19.50
N THR A 175 3.74 -2.06 19.40
CA THR A 175 4.04 -0.73 18.88
C THR A 175 4.92 0.02 19.86
N GLY A 176 6.22 -0.23 19.83
CA GLY A 176 7.20 0.62 20.50
C GLY A 176 8.37 -0.12 21.12
N THR A 177 9.51 -0.05 20.46
CA THR A 177 10.75 0.31 21.15
C THR A 177 11.33 1.53 20.45
N SER A 178 11.26 2.67 21.14
CA SER A 178 12.12 3.81 20.90
C SER A 178 13.59 3.35 20.88
N PRO A 179 14.46 3.96 20.05
CA PRO A 179 15.88 3.62 20.05
C PRO A 179 16.55 4.20 21.30
N THR A 180 16.39 3.52 22.44
CA THR A 180 17.15 3.83 23.66
C THR A 180 18.45 3.04 23.65
N SER A 181 19.54 3.80 23.52
CA SER A 181 20.87 3.51 24.07
C SER A 181 21.53 2.19 23.67
N LEU A 182 22.35 2.23 22.63
CA LEU A 182 23.60 1.45 22.58
C LEU A 182 24.44 1.84 23.81
N LYS A 183 24.26 1.14 24.93
CA LYS A 183 25.29 1.06 25.97
C LYS A 183 26.49 0.39 25.29
N LYS A 184 27.56 1.15 25.06
CA LYS A 184 28.91 0.61 24.87
C LYS A 184 29.20 -0.24 26.11
N GLY A 185 29.12 -1.56 25.94
CA GLY A 185 29.61 -2.51 26.91
C GLY A 185 31.13 -2.36 27.00
N GLU A 186 31.59 -1.98 28.18
CA GLU A 186 32.96 -2.11 28.64
C GLU A 186 33.45 -3.54 28.39
N LYS A 187 34.62 -3.69 27.76
CA LYS A 187 35.49 -4.83 28.02
C LYS A 187 36.71 -4.30 28.75
N LYS A 188 36.68 -4.43 30.07
CA LYS A 188 37.88 -4.54 30.92
C LYS A 188 38.24 -6.02 31.06
N THR A 189 39.50 -6.24 31.40
CA THR A 189 40.18 -7.47 31.85
C THR A 189 40.68 -8.37 30.72
N ASN A 190 41.94 -8.81 30.68
CA ASN A 190 43.04 -8.83 31.66
C ASN A 190 44.36 -8.37 31.03
#